data_AF-A0A9E4K7X5-F1
#
_entry.id   AF-A0A9E4K7X5-F1
#
_cell.length_a   1.000
_cell.length_b   1.000
_cell.length_c   1.000
_cell.angle_alpha   90.00
_cell.angle_beta   90.00
_cell.angle_gamma   90.00
#
_symmetry.space_group_name_H-M   'P 1'
#
loop_
_entity.id
_entity.type
_entity.pdbx_description
1 polymer ?
#
loop_
_entity_poly.entity_id
_entity_poly.type
_entity_poly.pdbx_seq_one_letter_code
_entity_poly.pdbx_strand_id
1 'polypeptide(L)'
;MSDMKYMVKRGHTFYYKRKYPVFMQEVYGTFFTKSLKTRDINEARRLRDMMHTEFHREVEEAQDEGRDVPLVIRMAKQLHKLKGSAEDTPEGNAEAGLLDALEMYVNKHEQTEAENIKQALMIAKAKKDSPSLRSLLAEYESWCADGLTNGAVRDRMKMVDIWADELGRDVPIHSCLSEDEAWSFVDRHIINSGVVHKTKQRRLNTLNLFFDWVQSKRIVNRNPFGNIKLEAIRGRRAEVKPEDTDRKAWSDTQLQTVLAEFSRISKEEKQQVSRENASRCHSITLIAIHTGMRRDEICSLQVEDCTDGAFKVREGKTSSAVREVPIHSAIRPLIESLIDSRDTGPLITGLVPGGPDMRPSWNIGKVFGRVKKSLGFGKDYVFHGLRHTFITKMEQADVNLLLIERIIGHKSHALAFNTYSKGQTIEAMREAVEKINYDLKGTDKL
;
A
#
# COMPACT_ATOMS: atom_id res chain seq x y z
N MET A 1 49.21 3.11 21.95
CA MET A 1 48.96 1.83 21.25
C MET A 1 49.68 1.88 19.92
N SER A 2 50.42 0.83 19.54
CA SER A 2 51.42 0.85 18.44
C SER A 2 50.91 1.50 17.15
N ASP A 3 51.65 2.50 16.68
CA ASP A 3 51.32 3.37 15.55
C ASP A 3 51.22 2.65 14.19
N MET A 4 51.67 1.40 14.15
CA MET A 4 51.75 0.54 12.96
C MET A 4 50.83 -0.69 13.04
N LYS A 5 49.84 -0.69 13.95
CA LYS A 5 48.93 -1.84 14.11
C LYS A 5 48.23 -2.18 12.79
N TYR A 6 48.38 -3.43 12.34
CA TYR A 6 47.88 -3.96 11.06
C TYR A 6 48.45 -3.28 9.80
N MET A 7 49.53 -2.51 9.93
CA MET A 7 50.21 -1.88 8.80
C MET A 7 51.66 -2.39 8.70
N VAL A 8 52.09 -2.71 7.49
CA VAL A 8 53.46 -3.11 7.18
C VAL A 8 53.99 -2.25 6.05
N LYS A 9 55.20 -1.69 6.19
CA LYS A 9 55.87 -0.94 5.12
C LYS A 9 56.74 -1.88 4.30
N ARG A 10 56.58 -1.88 2.98
CA ARG A 10 57.45 -2.60 2.04
C ARG A 10 57.93 -1.61 0.98
N GLY A 11 59.24 -1.37 0.94
CA GLY A 11 59.80 -0.27 0.15
C GLY A 11 59.23 1.08 0.58
N HIS A 12 58.69 1.85 -0.37
CA HIS A 12 58.07 3.15 -0.11
C HIS A 12 56.57 3.10 0.12
N THR A 13 55.92 1.93 0.10
CA THR A 13 54.45 1.81 0.17
C THR A 13 54.01 1.08 1.44
N PHE A 14 52.93 1.58 2.05
CA PHE A 14 52.27 0.91 3.17
C PHE A 14 51.25 -0.13 2.70
N TYR A 15 51.16 -1.23 3.44
CA TYR A 15 50.22 -2.32 3.22
C TYR A 15 49.42 -2.55 4.50
N TYR A 16 48.12 -2.77 4.37
CA TYR A 16 47.32 -3.36 5.44
C TYR A 16 47.55 -4.87 5.46
N LYS A 17 47.81 -5.43 6.64
CA LYS A 17 48.03 -6.86 6.83
C LYS A 17 47.37 -7.32 8.13
N ARG A 18 46.38 -8.21 8.04
CA ARG A 18 45.68 -8.80 9.18
C ARG A 18 45.50 -10.29 8.99
N LYS A 19 45.63 -11.07 10.07
CA LYS A 19 45.44 -12.53 10.03
C LYS A 19 43.94 -12.83 9.94
N TYR A 20 43.54 -13.70 9.02
CA TYR A 20 42.17 -14.18 8.97
C TYR A 20 41.83 -15.06 10.19
N PRO A 21 40.56 -15.15 10.62
CA PRO A 21 40.11 -16.17 11.57
C PRO A 21 40.43 -17.59 11.09
N VAL A 22 40.63 -18.55 12.00
CA VAL A 22 41.08 -19.92 11.67
C VAL A 22 40.19 -20.59 10.62
N PHE A 23 38.87 -20.42 10.71
CA PHE A 23 37.90 -21.00 9.77
C PHE A 23 38.01 -20.43 8.34
N MET A 24 38.61 -19.25 8.16
CA MET A 24 38.82 -18.63 6.84
C MET A 24 40.23 -18.86 6.29
N GLN A 25 41.21 -19.24 7.12
CA GLN A 25 42.62 -19.33 6.71
C GLN A 25 42.86 -20.40 5.64
N GLU A 26 42.08 -21.47 5.65
CA GLU A 26 42.15 -22.54 4.64
C GLU A 26 41.66 -22.04 3.26
N VAL A 27 40.70 -21.11 3.23
CA VAL A 27 40.02 -20.63 2.01
C VAL A 27 40.68 -19.37 1.45
N TYR A 28 41.04 -18.41 2.30
CA TYR A 28 41.55 -17.09 1.91
C TYR A 28 43.06 -16.92 2.16
N GLY A 29 43.72 -17.98 2.66
CA GLY A 29 45.11 -17.94 3.10
C GLY A 29 45.27 -17.31 4.49
N THR A 30 46.50 -17.29 5.01
CA THR A 30 46.74 -16.92 6.41
C THR A 30 46.49 -15.42 6.70
N PHE A 31 46.71 -14.53 5.73
CA PHE A 31 46.65 -13.07 5.94
C PHE A 31 45.89 -12.36 4.81
N PHE A 32 44.94 -11.51 5.19
CA PHE A 32 44.42 -10.47 4.32
C PHE A 32 45.47 -9.38 4.15
N THR A 33 45.94 -9.16 2.92
CA THR A 33 46.97 -8.16 2.62
C THR A 33 46.55 -7.29 1.43
N LYS A 34 46.50 -5.97 1.63
CA LYS A 34 46.18 -4.98 0.58
C LYS A 34 47.17 -3.83 0.60
N SER A 35 47.61 -3.40 -0.58
CA SER A 35 48.42 -2.18 -0.72
C SER A 35 47.55 -0.96 -0.44
N LEU A 36 48.02 -0.07 0.45
CA LEU A 36 47.38 1.22 0.71
C LEU A 36 47.79 2.27 -0.32
N LYS A 37 48.64 1.91 -1.30
CA LYS A 37 49.08 2.76 -2.42
C LYS A 37 49.60 4.15 -2.01
N THR A 38 50.06 4.30 -0.77
CA THR A 38 50.58 5.56 -0.25
C THR A 38 51.91 5.36 0.46
N ARG A 39 52.72 6.41 0.41
CA ARG A 39 53.99 6.56 1.15
C ARG A 39 53.84 7.42 2.41
N ASP A 40 52.70 8.10 2.55
CA ASP A 40 52.38 8.95 3.71
C ASP A 40 51.73 8.12 4.81
N ILE A 41 52.29 8.21 6.01
CA ILE A 41 51.83 7.47 7.19
C ILE A 41 50.45 7.93 7.69
N ASN A 42 50.10 9.21 7.54
CA ASN A 42 48.81 9.73 8.00
C ASN A 42 47.68 9.28 7.06
N GLU A 43 47.94 9.30 5.77
CA GLU A 43 46.99 8.77 4.78
C GLU A 43 46.88 7.24 4.88
N ALA A 44 47.99 6.55 5.14
CA ALA A 44 47.96 5.10 5.38
C ALA A 44 47.10 4.73 6.62
N ARG A 45 47.07 5.58 7.66
CA ARG A 45 46.20 5.35 8.83
C ARG A 45 44.71 5.44 8.47
N ARG A 46 44.31 6.43 7.68
CA ARG A 46 42.92 6.57 7.22
C ARG A 46 42.50 5.38 6.37
N LEU A 47 43.35 5.01 5.40
CA LEU A 47 43.07 3.88 4.52
C LEU A 47 43.09 2.54 5.28
N ARG A 48 43.93 2.39 6.30
CA ARG A 48 43.92 1.22 7.19
C ARG A 48 42.56 1.04 7.85
N ASP A 49 41.96 2.10 8.38
CA ASP A 49 40.68 2.00 9.10
C ASP A 49 39.54 1.59 8.14
N MET A 50 39.55 2.09 6.90
CA MET A 50 38.64 1.62 5.86
C MET A 50 38.84 0.13 5.53
N MET A 51 40.10 -0.30 5.34
CA MET A 51 40.43 -1.72 5.12
C MET A 51 40.10 -2.61 6.32
N HIS A 52 40.08 -2.03 7.53
CA HIS A 52 39.70 -2.75 8.74
C HIS A 52 38.20 -3.07 8.76
N THR A 53 37.38 -2.12 8.35
CA THR A 53 35.93 -2.32 8.16
C THR A 53 35.64 -3.32 7.04
N GLU A 54 36.35 -3.21 5.91
CA GLU A 54 36.21 -4.17 4.79
C GLU A 54 36.56 -5.61 5.23
N PHE A 55 37.66 -5.77 5.98
CA PHE A 55 38.03 -7.06 6.54
C PHE A 55 36.97 -7.63 7.49
N HIS A 56 36.36 -6.81 8.36
CA HIS A 56 35.33 -7.29 9.27
C HIS A 56 34.04 -7.66 8.54
N ARG A 57 33.65 -6.89 7.52
CA ARG A 57 32.53 -7.22 6.64
C ARG A 57 32.75 -8.55 5.93
N GLU A 58 33.94 -8.79 5.37
CA GLU A 58 34.28 -10.05 4.71
C GLU A 58 34.27 -11.25 5.69
N VAL A 59 34.62 -11.01 6.95
CA VAL A 59 34.55 -12.03 8.01
C VAL A 59 33.11 -12.31 8.43
N GLU A 60 32.28 -11.28 8.56
CA GLU A 60 30.87 -11.36 8.97
C GLU A 60 30.01 -12.00 7.86
N GLU A 61 30.21 -11.61 6.61
CA GLU A 61 29.64 -12.27 5.42
C GLU A 61 29.99 -13.77 5.41
N ALA A 62 31.25 -14.11 5.68
CA ALA A 62 31.69 -15.51 5.75
C ALA A 62 31.14 -16.29 6.97
N GLN A 63 30.65 -15.60 8.01
CA GLN A 63 30.02 -16.22 9.19
C GLN A 63 28.51 -16.40 9.01
N ASP A 64 27.83 -15.43 8.41
CA ASP A 64 26.38 -15.45 8.18
C ASP A 64 25.96 -16.36 7.00
N GLU A 65 26.87 -16.65 6.06
CA GLU A 65 26.61 -17.54 4.92
C GLU A 65 26.72 -19.05 5.24
N GLY A 66 26.75 -19.43 6.53
CA GLY A 66 26.51 -20.79 7.01
C GLY A 66 27.29 -21.90 6.26
N ARG A 67 28.59 -22.06 6.53
CA ARG A 67 29.49 -23.20 6.20
C ARG A 67 29.52 -23.81 4.78
N ASP A 68 28.57 -23.57 3.87
CA ASP A 68 28.43 -24.32 2.61
C ASP A 68 28.72 -23.51 1.32
N VAL A 69 28.60 -22.17 1.34
CA VAL A 69 28.99 -21.32 0.19
C VAL A 69 30.50 -21.30 -0.07
N PRO A 70 31.38 -21.32 0.96
CA PRO A 70 32.83 -21.39 0.74
C PRO A 70 33.29 -22.67 0.02
N LEU A 71 32.53 -23.77 0.12
CA LEU A 71 32.85 -25.04 -0.56
C LEU A 71 32.60 -24.96 -2.08
N VAL A 72 31.49 -24.32 -2.49
CA VAL A 72 31.16 -24.12 -3.92
C VAL A 72 32.15 -23.15 -4.58
N ILE A 73 32.53 -22.08 -3.88
CA ILE A 73 33.59 -21.15 -4.32
C ILE A 73 34.97 -21.85 -4.33
N ARG A 74 35.24 -22.76 -3.38
CA ARG A 74 36.47 -23.59 -3.31
C ARG A 74 36.58 -24.52 -4.53
N MET A 75 35.50 -25.19 -4.91
CA MET A 75 35.49 -26.10 -6.07
C MET A 75 35.59 -25.32 -7.40
N ALA A 76 34.89 -24.19 -7.54
CA ALA A 76 34.99 -23.34 -8.73
C ALA A 76 36.41 -22.76 -8.92
N LYS A 77 37.06 -22.30 -7.84
CA LYS A 77 38.45 -21.79 -7.90
C LYS A 77 39.49 -22.89 -8.11
N GLN A 78 39.31 -24.09 -7.56
CA GLN A 78 40.19 -25.24 -7.82
C GLN A 78 40.09 -25.73 -9.28
N LEU A 79 38.87 -25.78 -9.84
CA LEU A 79 38.65 -26.11 -11.26
C LEU A 79 39.25 -25.04 -12.20
N HIS A 80 39.13 -23.76 -11.85
CA HIS A 80 39.72 -22.67 -12.63
C HIS A 80 41.26 -22.68 -12.59
N LYS A 81 41.85 -23.15 -11.48
CA LYS A 81 43.30 -23.34 -11.32
C LYS A 81 43.83 -24.53 -12.14
N LEU A 82 43.04 -25.59 -12.30
CA LEU A 82 43.36 -26.73 -13.17
C LEU A 82 43.25 -26.36 -14.67
N LYS A 83 42.37 -25.42 -15.02
CA LYS A 83 42.22 -24.87 -16.39
C LYS A 83 43.32 -23.89 -16.83
N GLY A 84 44.30 -23.57 -15.99
CA GLY A 84 45.47 -22.76 -16.36
C GLY A 84 46.42 -23.40 -17.40
N SER A 85 45.96 -24.44 -18.09
CA SER A 85 46.66 -25.14 -19.18
C SER A 85 45.89 -25.09 -20.53
N ALA A 86 44.76 -24.40 -20.60
CA ALA A 86 44.07 -24.15 -21.87
C ALA A 86 43.75 -22.65 -21.99
N GLU A 87 44.53 -21.96 -22.81
CA GLU A 87 44.29 -20.60 -23.29
C GLU A 87 42.99 -20.54 -24.11
N ASP A 88 42.37 -19.36 -24.09
CA ASP A 88 41.18 -18.94 -24.83
C ASP A 88 39.82 -19.59 -24.49
N THR A 89 38.93 -18.80 -23.86
CA THR A 89 37.52 -18.72 -24.30
C THR A 89 36.79 -17.50 -23.70
N PRO A 90 35.85 -16.88 -24.42
CA PRO A 90 35.17 -15.65 -24.02
C PRO A 90 34.09 -15.89 -22.96
N GLU A 91 33.79 -14.85 -22.19
CA GLU A 91 32.98 -14.78 -20.95
C GLU A 91 31.48 -15.20 -21.03
N GLY A 92 31.07 -16.01 -22.00
CA GLY A 92 29.73 -16.60 -22.08
C GLY A 92 29.66 -18.12 -21.87
N ASN A 93 30.78 -18.84 -22.03
CA ASN A 93 30.79 -20.32 -22.05
C ASN A 93 31.31 -20.97 -20.75
N ALA A 94 31.88 -20.18 -19.84
CA ALA A 94 32.47 -20.67 -18.61
C ALA A 94 31.42 -21.11 -17.58
N GLU A 95 30.27 -20.42 -17.52
CA GLU A 95 29.22 -20.65 -16.54
C GLU A 95 28.34 -21.87 -16.89
N ALA A 96 28.05 -22.07 -18.17
CA ALA A 96 27.38 -23.28 -18.67
C ALA A 96 28.26 -24.53 -18.47
N GLY A 97 29.56 -24.44 -18.79
CA GLY A 97 30.51 -25.53 -18.56
C GLY A 97 30.78 -25.84 -17.08
N LEU A 98 30.51 -24.88 -16.17
CA LEU A 98 30.61 -25.08 -14.72
C LEU A 98 29.39 -25.84 -14.18
N LEU A 99 28.18 -25.56 -14.70
CA LEU A 99 26.95 -26.25 -14.34
C LEU A 99 26.99 -27.73 -14.77
N ASP A 100 27.44 -28.02 -15.99
CA ASP A 100 27.56 -29.41 -16.51
C ASP A 100 28.61 -30.22 -15.73
N ALA A 101 29.74 -29.59 -15.38
CA ALA A 101 30.81 -30.23 -14.61
C ALA A 101 30.38 -30.55 -13.17
N LEU A 102 29.55 -29.70 -12.55
CA LEU A 102 29.02 -29.94 -11.20
C LEU A 102 27.93 -31.02 -11.21
N GLU A 103 27.10 -31.10 -12.25
CA GLU A 103 26.10 -32.17 -12.42
C GLU A 103 26.76 -33.56 -12.58
N MET A 104 27.86 -33.63 -13.34
CA MET A 104 28.67 -34.85 -13.46
C MET A 104 29.33 -35.27 -12.14
N TYR A 105 29.71 -34.31 -11.29
CA TYR A 105 30.31 -34.55 -9.97
C TYR A 105 29.28 -35.05 -8.95
N VAL A 106 28.11 -34.44 -8.90
CA VAL A 106 26.96 -34.85 -8.05
C VAL A 106 26.54 -36.29 -8.34
N ASN A 107 26.56 -36.71 -9.61
CA ASN A 107 26.21 -38.07 -10.01
C ASN A 107 27.28 -39.13 -9.62
N LYS A 108 28.45 -38.73 -9.13
CA LYS A 108 29.58 -39.62 -8.80
C LYS A 108 29.92 -39.73 -7.30
N HIS A 109 29.25 -38.99 -6.42
CA HIS A 109 29.58 -38.92 -4.98
C HIS A 109 28.38 -39.21 -4.05
N GLU A 110 28.65 -39.57 -2.79
CA GLU A 110 27.65 -40.05 -1.81
C GLU A 110 26.55 -39.02 -1.46
N GLN A 111 25.39 -39.53 -1.04
CA GLN A 111 24.08 -38.85 -0.96
C GLN A 111 24.08 -37.49 -0.24
N THR A 112 24.88 -37.31 0.81
CA THR A 112 24.80 -36.14 1.70
C THR A 112 25.51 -34.90 1.15
N GLU A 113 26.64 -35.05 0.46
CA GLU A 113 27.30 -33.92 -0.24
C GLU A 113 26.57 -33.57 -1.54
N ALA A 114 25.99 -34.57 -2.20
CA ALA A 114 25.18 -34.40 -3.41
C ALA A 114 23.95 -33.51 -3.16
N GLU A 115 23.30 -33.62 -2.00
CA GLU A 115 22.06 -32.88 -1.71
C GLU A 115 22.29 -31.38 -1.48
N ASN A 116 23.34 -31.00 -0.76
CA ASN A 116 23.71 -29.59 -0.56
C ASN A 116 24.20 -28.95 -1.87
N ILE A 117 24.95 -29.69 -2.69
CA ILE A 117 25.40 -29.23 -4.01
C ILE A 117 24.22 -29.10 -4.97
N LYS A 118 23.26 -30.05 -4.97
CA LYS A 118 21.99 -29.94 -5.73
C LYS A 118 21.18 -28.72 -5.29
N GLN A 119 21.12 -28.42 -4.00
CA GLN A 119 20.38 -27.27 -3.48
C GLN A 119 21.06 -25.95 -3.88
N ALA A 120 22.40 -25.87 -3.83
CA ALA A 120 23.15 -24.71 -4.33
C ALA A 120 23.04 -24.55 -5.87
N LEU A 121 23.08 -25.65 -6.63
CA LEU A 121 22.82 -25.67 -8.08
C LEU A 121 21.38 -25.26 -8.42
N MET A 122 20.39 -25.69 -7.64
CA MET A 122 19.00 -25.31 -7.80
C MET A 122 18.83 -23.80 -7.59
N ILE A 123 19.49 -23.23 -6.57
CA ILE A 123 19.50 -21.78 -6.32
C ILE A 123 20.20 -21.03 -7.47
N ALA A 124 21.35 -21.52 -7.97
CA ALA A 124 22.08 -20.90 -9.07
C ALA A 124 21.33 -20.99 -10.42
N LYS A 125 20.70 -22.14 -10.74
CA LYS A 125 19.81 -22.30 -11.90
C LYS A 125 18.59 -21.39 -11.80
N ALA A 126 17.98 -21.28 -10.60
CA ALA A 126 16.89 -20.34 -10.34
C ALA A 126 17.30 -18.86 -10.51
N LYS A 127 18.58 -18.50 -10.28
CA LYS A 127 19.11 -17.15 -10.57
C LYS A 127 19.19 -16.85 -12.07
N LYS A 128 19.60 -17.81 -12.90
CA LYS A 128 19.70 -17.65 -14.36
C LYS A 128 18.33 -17.51 -15.04
N ASP A 129 17.31 -18.17 -14.49
CA ASP A 129 15.92 -18.14 -15.00
C ASP A 129 15.00 -17.19 -14.20
N SER A 130 15.56 -16.33 -13.35
CA SER A 130 14.75 -15.46 -12.52
C SER A 130 14.01 -14.41 -13.35
N PRO A 131 12.69 -14.24 -13.15
CA PRO A 131 11.93 -13.26 -13.88
C PRO A 131 12.43 -11.84 -13.59
N SER A 132 12.47 -11.00 -14.62
CA SER A 132 12.78 -9.58 -14.45
C SER A 132 11.71 -8.91 -13.59
N LEU A 133 12.09 -7.86 -12.87
CA LEU A 133 11.15 -7.10 -12.06
C LEU A 133 9.95 -6.61 -12.90
N ARG A 134 10.17 -6.20 -14.15
CA ARG A 134 9.12 -5.82 -15.10
C ARG A 134 8.10 -6.94 -15.30
N SER A 135 8.56 -8.16 -15.54
CA SER A 135 7.67 -9.31 -15.75
C SER A 135 6.88 -9.65 -14.48
N LEU A 136 7.52 -9.57 -13.31
CA LEU A 136 6.86 -9.81 -12.03
C LEU A 136 5.83 -8.74 -11.67
N LEU A 137 6.09 -7.47 -11.99
CA LEU A 137 5.13 -6.41 -11.77
C LEU A 137 3.87 -6.60 -12.61
N ALA A 138 4.03 -6.96 -13.89
CA ALA A 138 2.90 -7.26 -14.77
C ALA A 138 2.08 -8.44 -14.25
N GLU A 139 2.76 -9.50 -13.81
CA GLU A 139 2.11 -10.67 -13.24
C GLU A 139 1.42 -10.35 -11.89
N TYR A 140 2.04 -9.56 -11.03
CA TYR A 140 1.45 -9.12 -9.76
C TYR A 140 0.26 -8.19 -9.95
N GLU A 141 0.32 -7.29 -10.93
CA GLU A 141 -0.78 -6.41 -11.28
C GLU A 141 -1.99 -7.23 -11.78
N SER A 142 -1.75 -8.21 -12.67
CA SER A 142 -2.78 -9.14 -13.13
C SER A 142 -3.36 -9.94 -11.98
N TRP A 143 -2.52 -10.50 -11.11
CA TRP A 143 -2.95 -11.24 -9.93
C TRP A 143 -3.79 -10.37 -8.97
N CYS A 144 -3.44 -9.09 -8.82
CA CYS A 144 -4.25 -8.15 -8.05
C CYS A 144 -5.60 -7.86 -8.72
N ALA A 145 -5.63 -7.75 -10.05
CA ALA A 145 -6.84 -7.46 -10.81
C ALA A 145 -7.90 -8.58 -10.73
N ASP A 146 -7.48 -9.83 -10.51
CA ASP A 146 -8.40 -10.97 -10.38
C ASP A 146 -9.35 -10.87 -9.17
N GLY A 147 -9.02 -10.08 -8.15
CA GLY A 147 -9.81 -9.98 -6.92
C GLY A 147 -10.07 -8.57 -6.40
N LEU A 148 -9.60 -7.54 -7.11
CA LEU A 148 -9.66 -6.15 -6.63
C LEU A 148 -10.19 -5.21 -7.70
N THR A 149 -10.73 -4.07 -7.24
CA THR A 149 -11.10 -2.99 -8.16
C THR A 149 -9.85 -2.32 -8.73
N ASN A 150 -9.95 -1.75 -9.94
CA ASN A 150 -8.86 -1.02 -10.61
C ASN A 150 -8.19 0.04 -9.71
N GLY A 151 -8.99 0.74 -8.90
CA GLY A 151 -8.50 1.73 -7.94
C GLY A 151 -7.68 1.10 -6.82
N ALA A 152 -8.08 -0.08 -6.33
CA ALA A 152 -7.32 -0.82 -5.33
C ALA A 152 -6.03 -1.41 -5.90
N VAL A 153 -6.05 -1.92 -7.15
CA VAL A 153 -4.85 -2.35 -7.87
C VAL A 153 -3.87 -1.19 -8.01
N ARG A 154 -4.32 -0.05 -8.54
CA ARG A 154 -3.51 1.17 -8.65
C ARG A 154 -2.89 1.59 -7.32
N ASP A 155 -3.68 1.58 -6.25
CA ASP A 155 -3.19 1.96 -4.91
C ASP A 155 -2.15 0.96 -4.37
N ARG A 156 -2.27 -0.34 -4.69
CA ARG A 156 -1.26 -1.36 -4.35
C ARG A 156 0.03 -1.20 -5.15
N MET A 157 -0.10 -0.95 -6.46
CA MET A 157 1.06 -0.83 -7.36
C MET A 157 1.85 0.44 -7.11
N LYS A 158 1.20 1.55 -6.71
CA LYS A 158 1.83 2.88 -6.65
C LYS A 158 3.19 2.93 -5.94
N MET A 159 3.33 2.33 -4.75
CA MET A 159 4.63 2.35 -4.04
C MET A 159 5.61 1.32 -4.58
N VAL A 160 5.10 0.20 -5.10
CA VAL A 160 5.89 -0.85 -5.73
C VAL A 160 6.51 -0.34 -7.04
N ASP A 161 5.75 0.42 -7.83
CA ASP A 161 6.23 1.09 -9.04
C ASP A 161 7.33 2.10 -8.73
N ILE A 162 7.14 2.97 -7.72
CA ILE A 162 8.17 3.93 -7.30
C ILE A 162 9.46 3.21 -6.91
N TRP A 163 9.33 2.11 -6.17
CA TRP A 163 10.48 1.27 -5.80
C TRP A 163 11.15 0.63 -7.02
N ALA A 164 10.36 0.07 -7.94
CA ALA A 164 10.87 -0.56 -9.15
C ALA A 164 11.55 0.42 -10.12
N ASP A 165 11.02 1.64 -10.23
CA ASP A 165 11.61 2.70 -11.05
C ASP A 165 12.98 3.14 -10.49
N GLU A 166 13.15 3.12 -9.17
CA GLU A 166 14.42 3.47 -8.54
C GLU A 166 15.51 2.42 -8.75
N LEU A 167 15.15 1.13 -8.77
CA LEU A 167 16.10 0.04 -9.03
C LEU A 167 16.37 -0.19 -10.52
N GLY A 168 15.44 0.24 -11.38
CA GLY A 168 15.39 -0.16 -12.78
C GLY A 168 14.57 -1.43 -12.97
N ARG A 169 13.59 -1.39 -13.88
CA ARG A 169 12.59 -2.47 -14.02
C ARG A 169 13.12 -3.77 -14.65
N ASP A 170 14.29 -3.75 -15.28
CA ASP A 170 14.81 -4.93 -15.99
C ASP A 170 15.81 -5.75 -15.13
N VAL A 171 15.98 -5.40 -13.86
CA VAL A 171 16.81 -6.15 -12.92
C VAL A 171 16.14 -7.46 -12.47
N PRO A 172 16.90 -8.54 -12.25
CA PRO A 172 16.36 -9.76 -11.64
C PRO A 172 15.99 -9.54 -10.17
N ILE A 173 14.84 -10.02 -9.69
CA ILE A 173 14.41 -9.71 -8.31
C ILE A 173 15.25 -10.40 -7.22
N HIS A 174 15.92 -11.52 -7.52
CA HIS A 174 16.72 -12.28 -6.56
C HIS A 174 18.03 -11.58 -6.15
N SER A 175 18.41 -10.49 -6.83
CA SER A 175 19.64 -9.74 -6.61
C SER A 175 19.46 -8.42 -5.86
N CYS A 176 18.24 -8.03 -5.47
CA CYS A 176 17.93 -6.59 -5.48
C CYS A 176 17.43 -5.93 -4.18
N LEU A 177 17.42 -6.59 -3.02
CA LEU A 177 17.18 -5.82 -1.78
C LEU A 177 17.70 -6.51 -0.51
N SER A 178 18.73 -5.94 0.07
CA SER A 178 19.09 -6.11 1.49
C SER A 178 18.07 -5.40 2.39
N GLU A 179 18.05 -5.76 3.67
CA GLU A 179 17.22 -5.05 4.67
C GLU A 179 17.63 -3.57 4.78
N ASP A 180 18.91 -3.25 4.58
CA ASP A 180 19.43 -1.88 4.61
C ASP A 180 18.94 -1.03 3.42
N GLU A 181 18.88 -1.61 2.22
CA GLU A 181 18.32 -0.95 1.04
C GLU A 181 16.81 -0.73 1.19
N ALA A 182 16.10 -1.72 1.74
CA ALA A 182 14.68 -1.59 2.08
C ALA A 182 14.46 -0.47 3.10
N TRP A 183 15.27 -0.41 4.15
CA TRP A 183 15.22 0.65 5.15
C TRP A 183 15.49 2.02 4.54
N SER A 184 16.52 2.12 3.70
CA SER A 184 16.90 3.36 3.01
C SER A 184 15.79 3.85 2.08
N PHE A 185 15.05 2.94 1.43
CA PHE A 185 13.88 3.27 0.64
C PHE A 185 12.71 3.77 1.51
N VAL A 186 12.39 3.05 2.59
CA VAL A 186 11.31 3.44 3.52
C VAL A 186 11.61 4.79 4.16
N ASP A 187 12.85 5.04 4.57
CA ASP A 187 13.23 6.33 5.18
C ASP A 187 12.99 7.49 4.21
N ARG A 188 13.49 7.38 2.98
CA ARG A 188 13.35 8.43 1.96
C ARG A 188 11.90 8.66 1.51
N HIS A 189 11.16 7.60 1.17
CA HIS A 189 9.87 7.72 0.47
C HIS A 189 8.63 7.59 1.36
N ILE A 190 8.78 7.05 2.57
CA ILE A 190 7.66 6.81 3.49
C ILE A 190 7.82 7.67 4.74
N ILE A 191 8.92 7.52 5.49
CA ILE A 191 9.12 8.21 6.77
C ILE A 191 9.25 9.72 6.55
N ASN A 192 10.07 10.14 5.58
CA ASN A 192 10.36 11.55 5.29
C ASN A 192 9.41 12.21 4.27
N SER A 193 8.29 11.56 3.95
CA SER A 193 7.36 12.04 2.91
C SER A 193 6.36 13.11 3.33
N GLY A 194 6.39 13.58 4.58
CA GLY A 194 5.49 14.62 5.12
C GLY A 194 4.01 14.22 5.24
N VAL A 195 3.66 12.96 4.97
CA VAL A 195 2.28 12.45 5.09
C VAL A 195 1.99 11.93 6.50
N VAL A 196 0.71 11.85 6.88
CA VAL A 196 0.27 11.32 8.17
C VAL A 196 0.63 9.84 8.36
N HIS A 197 0.82 9.41 9.60
CA HIS A 197 1.26 8.05 9.97
C HIS A 197 0.42 6.94 9.33
N LYS A 198 -0.91 7.09 9.29
CA LYS A 198 -1.81 6.10 8.66
C LYS A 198 -1.52 5.90 7.16
N THR A 199 -1.14 6.97 6.46
CA THR A 199 -0.71 6.90 5.06
C THR A 199 0.65 6.23 4.93
N LYS A 200 1.59 6.51 5.86
CA LYS A 200 2.89 5.83 5.91
C LYS A 200 2.71 4.31 6.08
N GLN A 201 1.87 3.90 7.02
CA GLN A 201 1.54 2.49 7.26
C GLN A 201 0.96 1.83 6.01
N ARG A 202 0.03 2.52 5.31
CA ARG A 202 -0.57 2.01 4.08
C ARG A 202 0.47 1.82 2.97
N ARG A 203 1.39 2.77 2.79
CA ARG A 203 2.49 2.69 1.81
C ARG A 203 3.46 1.56 2.11
N LEU A 204 3.80 1.35 3.38
CA LEU A 204 4.66 0.23 3.77
C LEU A 204 3.95 -1.10 3.52
N ASN A 205 2.66 -1.18 3.85
CA ASN A 205 1.86 -2.37 3.65
C ASN A 205 1.76 -2.79 2.17
N THR A 206 1.74 -1.84 1.23
CA THR A 206 1.74 -2.19 -0.20
C THR A 206 3.03 -2.87 -0.66
N LEU A 207 4.17 -2.46 -0.11
CA LEU A 207 5.47 -3.11 -0.36
C LEU A 207 5.51 -4.50 0.27
N ASN A 208 5.05 -4.62 1.52
CA ASN A 208 4.94 -5.92 2.20
C ASN A 208 4.08 -6.90 1.39
N LEU A 209 2.89 -6.50 0.96
CA LEU A 209 2.01 -7.38 0.17
C LEU A 209 2.65 -7.88 -1.12
N PHE A 210 3.40 -7.01 -1.83
CA PHE A 210 4.13 -7.42 -3.02
C PHE A 210 5.21 -8.45 -2.68
N PHE A 211 6.04 -8.19 -1.68
CA PHE A 211 7.13 -9.10 -1.32
C PHE A 211 6.67 -10.39 -0.65
N ASP A 212 5.57 -10.38 0.10
CA ASP A 212 4.93 -11.59 0.61
C ASP A 212 4.44 -12.46 -0.57
N TRP A 213 3.89 -11.84 -1.62
CA TRP A 213 3.50 -12.54 -2.84
C TRP A 213 4.71 -13.10 -3.59
N VAL A 214 5.78 -12.32 -3.78
CA VAL A 214 7.03 -12.81 -4.40
C VAL A 214 7.65 -13.96 -3.58
N GLN A 215 7.62 -13.85 -2.25
CA GLN A 215 8.09 -14.91 -1.35
C GLN A 215 7.23 -16.17 -1.44
N SER A 216 5.90 -16.03 -1.57
CA SER A 216 4.99 -17.17 -1.74
C SER A 216 5.28 -17.98 -3.01
N LYS A 217 5.83 -17.32 -4.04
CA LYS A 217 6.33 -17.94 -5.27
C LYS A 217 7.73 -18.55 -5.14
N ARG A 218 8.34 -18.46 -3.95
CA ARG A 218 9.69 -18.94 -3.63
C ARG A 218 10.79 -18.29 -4.48
N ILE A 219 10.53 -17.09 -5.00
CA ILE A 219 11.51 -16.33 -5.79
C ILE A 219 12.51 -15.61 -4.86
N VAL A 220 12.04 -15.17 -3.69
CA VAL A 220 12.88 -14.64 -2.61
C VAL A 220 12.65 -15.45 -1.33
N ASN A 221 13.69 -15.54 -0.49
CA ASN A 221 13.62 -16.31 0.76
C ASN A 221 12.89 -15.57 1.89
N ARG A 222 12.97 -14.23 1.89
CA ARG A 222 12.38 -13.36 2.91
C ARG A 222 11.81 -12.09 2.29
N ASN A 223 10.79 -11.54 2.92
CA ASN A 223 10.30 -10.20 2.62
C ASN A 223 11.24 -9.14 3.28
N PRO A 224 11.93 -8.30 2.49
CA PRO A 224 12.88 -7.31 3.00
C PRO A 224 12.22 -6.13 3.74
N PHE A 225 10.91 -5.93 3.57
CA PHE A 225 10.12 -4.91 4.29
C PHE A 225 9.42 -5.47 5.55
N GLY A 226 9.41 -6.80 5.73
CA GLY A 226 8.57 -7.49 6.71
C GLY A 226 8.88 -7.14 8.17
N ASN A 227 10.14 -6.82 8.47
CA ASN A 227 10.58 -6.48 9.82
C ASN A 227 10.56 -4.97 10.12
N ILE A 228 10.24 -4.12 9.14
CA ILE A 228 10.26 -2.67 9.31
C ILE A 228 9.03 -2.23 10.10
N LYS A 229 9.26 -1.78 11.35
CA LYS A 229 8.21 -1.26 12.23
C LYS A 229 8.30 0.26 12.31
N LEU A 230 7.31 0.96 11.74
CA LEU A 230 7.25 2.43 11.78
C LEU A 230 7.17 2.98 13.22
N GLU A 231 6.60 2.20 14.14
CA GLU A 231 6.45 2.56 15.56
C GLU A 231 7.77 2.56 16.34
N ALA A 232 8.77 1.81 15.87
CA ALA A 232 10.07 1.69 16.53
C ALA A 232 10.98 2.92 16.27
N ILE A 233 10.55 3.83 15.39
CA ILE A 233 11.28 5.04 15.01
C ILE A 233 11.08 6.10 16.10
N ARG A 234 11.62 5.84 17.29
CA ARG A 234 11.66 6.77 18.41
C ARG A 234 12.63 7.91 18.08
N GLY A 235 12.17 9.16 18.15
CA GLY A 235 13.07 10.32 18.13
C GLY A 235 12.52 11.58 17.47
N ARG A 236 11.50 11.47 16.62
CA ARG A 236 10.74 12.66 16.24
C ARG A 236 9.65 12.85 17.28
N ARG A 237 9.73 13.99 18.00
CA ARG A 237 8.65 14.56 18.83
C ARG A 237 7.35 14.09 18.24
N ALA A 238 6.48 13.45 19.03
CA ALA A 238 5.14 13.12 18.58
C ALA A 238 4.61 14.39 17.90
N GLU A 239 4.61 14.41 16.56
CA GLU A 239 3.84 15.39 15.83
C GLU A 239 2.48 15.19 16.45
N VAL A 240 2.02 16.20 17.21
CA VAL A 240 0.67 16.24 17.75
C VAL A 240 -0.17 15.62 16.67
N LYS A 241 -0.77 14.45 16.93
CA LYS A 241 -1.63 13.78 15.96
C LYS A 241 -2.47 14.91 15.40
N PRO A 242 -2.36 15.29 14.11
CA PRO A 242 -3.36 16.18 13.56
C PRO A 242 -4.64 15.44 13.86
N GLU A 243 -5.47 15.96 14.78
CA GLU A 243 -6.72 15.33 15.22
C GLU A 243 -7.37 14.78 13.97
N ASP A 244 -7.41 13.45 13.82
CA ASP A 244 -7.53 12.65 12.59
C ASP A 244 -8.26 13.34 11.41
N THR A 245 -7.74 14.44 10.84
CA THR A 245 -8.55 15.47 10.14
C THR A 245 -10.03 15.36 10.46
N ASP A 246 -10.40 15.54 11.74
CA ASP A 246 -11.68 15.02 12.25
C ASP A 246 -12.80 15.57 11.37
N ARG A 247 -13.41 14.68 10.58
CA ARG A 247 -14.31 15.08 9.50
C ARG A 247 -15.50 15.72 10.17
N LYS A 248 -15.60 17.04 10.08
CA LYS A 248 -16.58 17.78 10.87
C LYS A 248 -17.99 17.45 10.41
N ALA A 249 -18.86 17.20 11.37
CA ALA A 249 -20.29 17.28 11.15
C ALA A 249 -20.63 18.73 10.75
N TRP A 250 -21.52 18.85 9.77
CA TRP A 250 -22.10 20.11 9.33
C TRP A 250 -23.21 20.55 10.29
N SER A 251 -23.27 21.83 10.62
CA SER A 251 -24.43 22.43 11.28
C SER A 251 -25.54 22.75 10.27
N ASP A 252 -26.78 22.90 10.76
CA ASP A 252 -27.94 23.20 9.91
C ASP A 252 -27.75 24.48 9.10
N THR A 253 -27.16 25.52 9.68
CA THR A 253 -26.85 26.78 8.97
C THR A 253 -25.81 26.58 7.86
N GLN A 254 -24.82 25.72 8.09
CA GLN A 254 -23.81 25.41 7.06
C GLN A 254 -24.43 24.57 5.94
N LEU A 255 -25.25 23.57 6.28
CA LEU A 255 -26.00 22.77 5.31
C LEU A 255 -26.91 23.66 4.45
N GLN A 256 -27.65 24.57 5.09
CA GLN A 256 -28.50 25.54 4.42
C GLN A 256 -27.68 26.39 3.42
N THR A 257 -26.50 26.86 3.82
CA THR A 257 -25.63 27.66 2.96
C THR A 257 -25.18 26.86 1.73
N VAL A 258 -24.79 25.59 1.92
CA VAL A 258 -24.35 24.72 0.83
C VAL A 258 -25.50 24.36 -0.12
N LEU A 259 -26.68 24.02 0.42
CA LEU A 259 -27.88 23.69 -0.35
C LEU A 259 -28.38 24.90 -1.14
N ALA A 260 -28.39 26.09 -0.53
CA ALA A 260 -28.74 27.34 -1.20
C ALA A 260 -27.78 27.65 -2.36
N GLU A 261 -26.48 27.40 -2.19
CA GLU A 261 -25.50 27.62 -3.26
C GLU A 261 -25.68 26.62 -4.41
N PHE A 262 -25.95 25.34 -4.14
CA PHE A 262 -26.32 24.40 -5.20
C PHE A 262 -27.59 24.84 -5.94
N SER A 263 -28.61 25.30 -5.19
CA SER A 263 -29.85 25.82 -5.76
C SER A 263 -29.59 27.05 -6.64
N ARG A 264 -28.72 27.97 -6.20
CA ARG A 264 -28.32 29.15 -6.97
C ARG A 264 -27.63 28.76 -8.28
N ILE A 265 -26.63 27.88 -8.24
CA ILE A 265 -25.91 27.39 -9.43
C ILE A 265 -26.85 26.64 -10.37
N SER A 266 -27.81 25.87 -9.83
CA SER A 266 -28.80 25.13 -10.62
C SER A 266 -29.79 26.02 -11.40
N LYS A 267 -29.80 27.33 -11.14
CA LYS A 267 -30.63 28.32 -11.84
C LYS A 267 -29.82 29.20 -12.81
N GLU A 268 -28.49 29.03 -12.89
CA GLU A 268 -27.65 29.82 -13.80
C GLU A 268 -27.96 29.49 -15.28
N GLU A 269 -28.13 30.51 -16.11
CA GLU A 269 -28.51 30.34 -17.53
C GLU A 269 -27.35 29.85 -18.41
N LYS A 270 -26.13 30.27 -18.08
CA LYS A 270 -24.91 29.91 -18.79
C LYS A 270 -24.26 28.75 -18.04
N GLN A 271 -23.73 27.75 -18.75
CA GLN A 271 -23.07 26.54 -18.22
C GLN A 271 -24.02 25.39 -17.80
N GLN A 272 -24.77 24.84 -18.77
CA GLN A 272 -25.68 23.70 -18.59
C GLN A 272 -25.08 22.55 -17.75
N VAL A 273 -23.85 22.12 -18.02
CA VAL A 273 -23.19 21.03 -17.29
C VAL A 273 -22.97 21.37 -15.81
N SER A 274 -22.62 22.62 -15.49
CA SER A 274 -22.45 23.07 -14.10
C SER A 274 -23.79 23.05 -13.37
N ARG A 275 -24.81 23.62 -14.02
CA ARG A 275 -26.19 23.70 -13.54
C ARG A 275 -26.76 22.33 -13.16
N GLU A 276 -26.70 21.38 -14.09
CA GLU A 276 -27.23 20.04 -13.86
C GLU A 276 -26.44 19.28 -12.78
N ASN A 277 -25.11 19.43 -12.74
CA ASN A 277 -24.30 18.81 -11.71
C ASN A 277 -24.57 19.41 -10.32
N ALA A 278 -24.86 20.71 -10.22
CA ALA A 278 -25.26 21.34 -8.96
C ALA A 278 -26.64 20.83 -8.51
N SER A 279 -27.61 20.72 -9.42
CA SER A 279 -28.92 20.12 -9.14
C SER A 279 -28.79 18.68 -8.63
N ARG A 280 -28.02 17.82 -9.32
CA ARG A 280 -27.74 16.45 -8.87
C ARG A 280 -27.07 16.44 -7.49
N CYS A 281 -26.07 17.30 -7.28
CA CYS A 281 -25.37 17.37 -6.00
C CYS A 281 -26.27 17.87 -4.85
N HIS A 282 -27.25 18.74 -5.14
CA HIS A 282 -28.29 19.15 -4.20
C HIS A 282 -29.11 17.95 -3.73
N SER A 283 -29.70 17.20 -4.66
CA SER A 283 -30.51 16.01 -4.35
C SER A 283 -29.71 14.95 -3.59
N ILE A 284 -28.47 14.67 -4.01
CA ILE A 284 -27.58 13.71 -3.33
C ILE A 284 -27.22 14.18 -1.91
N THR A 285 -27.07 15.49 -1.69
CA THR A 285 -26.79 16.05 -0.36
C THR A 285 -27.98 15.87 0.57
N LEU A 286 -29.20 16.14 0.10
CA LEU A 286 -30.44 15.92 0.86
C LEU A 286 -30.64 14.44 1.22
N ILE A 287 -30.46 13.54 0.25
CA ILE A 287 -30.53 12.10 0.52
C ILE A 287 -29.48 11.72 1.57
N ALA A 288 -28.24 12.20 1.46
CA ALA A 288 -27.16 11.86 2.38
C ALA A 288 -27.43 12.30 3.82
N ILE A 289 -27.95 13.53 4.03
CA ILE A 289 -28.24 14.01 5.39
C ILE A 289 -29.45 13.31 6.00
N HIS A 290 -30.44 12.86 5.22
CA HIS A 290 -31.62 12.19 5.77
C HIS A 290 -31.50 10.66 5.91
N THR A 291 -30.46 10.05 5.34
CA THR A 291 -30.30 8.57 5.34
C THR A 291 -28.98 8.09 5.91
N GLY A 292 -27.99 8.99 6.00
CA GLY A 292 -26.61 8.63 6.31
C GLY A 292 -25.92 7.73 5.27
N MET A 293 -26.53 7.47 4.10
CA MET A 293 -25.94 6.60 3.08
C MET A 293 -24.61 7.15 2.56
N ARG A 294 -23.73 6.24 2.12
CA ARG A 294 -22.47 6.68 1.49
C ARG A 294 -22.77 7.27 0.12
N ARG A 295 -21.99 8.27 -0.31
CA ARG A 295 -22.10 8.89 -1.64
C ARG A 295 -22.20 7.86 -2.78
N ASP A 296 -21.34 6.85 -2.74
CA ASP A 296 -21.31 5.80 -3.78
C ASP A 296 -22.57 4.93 -3.75
N GLU A 297 -23.17 4.71 -2.58
CA GLU A 297 -24.45 3.99 -2.44
C GLU A 297 -25.57 4.83 -3.08
N ILE A 298 -25.66 6.13 -2.75
CA ILE A 298 -26.68 7.05 -3.28
C ILE A 298 -26.58 7.17 -4.81
N CYS A 299 -25.37 7.38 -5.34
CA CYS A 299 -25.13 7.52 -6.77
C CYS A 299 -25.38 6.23 -7.58
N SER A 300 -25.49 5.08 -6.93
CA SER A 300 -25.69 3.79 -7.59
C SER A 300 -27.12 3.26 -7.45
N LEU A 301 -27.97 3.95 -6.68
CA LEU A 301 -29.37 3.59 -6.51
C LEU A 301 -30.09 3.55 -7.86
N GLN A 302 -30.85 2.48 -8.06
CA GLN A 302 -31.81 2.36 -9.14
C GLN A 302 -33.22 2.72 -8.65
N VAL A 303 -34.14 2.97 -9.57
CA VAL A 303 -35.54 3.25 -9.26
C VAL A 303 -36.19 2.05 -8.55
N GLU A 304 -35.90 0.84 -9.01
CA GLU A 304 -36.35 -0.43 -8.41
C GLU A 304 -35.78 -0.71 -7.01
N ASP A 305 -34.82 0.11 -6.54
CA ASP A 305 -34.33 0.06 -5.16
C ASP A 305 -35.18 0.91 -4.21
N CYS A 306 -36.09 1.73 -4.73
CA CYS A 306 -36.92 2.66 -3.98
C CYS A 306 -38.33 2.08 -3.78
N THR A 307 -38.47 1.07 -2.93
CA THR A 307 -39.74 0.35 -2.72
C THR A 307 -40.20 0.47 -1.27
N ASP A 308 -41.52 0.51 -1.04
CA ASP A 308 -42.12 0.50 0.29
C ASP A 308 -41.61 1.62 1.23
N GLY A 309 -41.26 2.79 0.67
CA GLY A 309 -40.72 3.90 1.46
C GLY A 309 -39.34 3.63 2.07
N ALA A 310 -38.54 2.76 1.45
CA ALA A 310 -37.16 2.48 1.82
C ALA A 310 -36.27 2.38 0.57
N PHE A 311 -34.98 2.67 0.75
CA PHE A 311 -33.92 2.35 -0.22
C PHE A 311 -33.36 0.96 0.07
N LYS A 312 -33.22 0.14 -0.98
CA LYS A 312 -32.51 -1.14 -0.93
C LYS A 312 -31.06 -0.95 -1.38
N VAL A 313 -30.13 -0.98 -0.42
CA VAL A 313 -28.70 -0.98 -0.73
C VAL A 313 -28.29 -2.42 -1.03
N ARG A 314 -28.03 -2.74 -2.30
CA ARG A 314 -27.74 -4.12 -2.73
C ARG A 314 -26.30 -4.56 -2.50
N GLU A 315 -25.37 -3.62 -2.49
CA GLU A 315 -23.93 -3.91 -2.47
C GLU A 315 -23.16 -2.94 -1.59
N GLY A 316 -22.01 -3.40 -1.09
CA GLY A 316 -21.00 -2.54 -0.53
C GLY A 316 -19.78 -3.32 -0.04
N LYS A 317 -18.83 -2.63 0.58
CA LYS A 317 -17.52 -3.20 0.94
C LYS A 317 -17.58 -4.34 1.97
N THR A 318 -18.69 -4.49 2.66
CA THR A 318 -18.89 -5.47 3.73
C THR A 318 -20.27 -6.10 3.60
N SER A 319 -20.48 -7.29 4.17
CA SER A 319 -21.80 -7.93 4.22
C SER A 319 -22.86 -7.04 4.89
N SER A 320 -22.46 -6.25 5.90
CA SER A 320 -23.33 -5.27 6.58
C SER A 320 -23.75 -4.08 5.71
N ALA A 321 -23.21 -3.93 4.49
CA ALA A 321 -23.62 -2.87 3.58
C ALA A 321 -24.98 -3.16 2.94
N VAL A 322 -25.31 -4.45 2.73
CA VAL A 322 -26.60 -4.87 2.19
C VAL A 322 -27.67 -4.65 3.24
N ARG A 323 -28.57 -3.69 3.01
CA ARG A 323 -29.57 -3.26 3.99
C ARG A 323 -30.70 -2.46 3.36
N GLU A 324 -31.79 -2.37 4.09
CA GLU A 324 -32.86 -1.40 3.81
C GLU A 324 -32.62 -0.13 4.64
N VAL A 325 -32.83 1.03 4.01
CA VAL A 325 -32.69 2.34 4.64
C VAL A 325 -34.00 3.12 4.46
N PRO A 326 -34.75 3.41 5.52
CA PRO A 326 -35.99 4.19 5.43
C PRO A 326 -35.82 5.53 4.71
N ILE A 327 -36.82 5.89 3.90
CA ILE A 327 -36.92 7.21 3.28
C ILE A 327 -37.63 8.13 4.26
N HIS A 328 -36.91 9.15 4.74
CA HIS A 328 -37.49 10.19 5.58
C HIS A 328 -38.57 10.96 4.82
N SER A 329 -39.69 11.24 5.48
CA SER A 329 -40.82 12.04 4.99
C SER A 329 -40.41 13.34 4.29
N ALA A 330 -39.44 14.10 4.84
CA ALA A 330 -38.94 15.35 4.29
C ALA A 330 -38.37 15.23 2.86
N ILE A 331 -37.79 14.09 2.49
CA ILE A 331 -37.22 13.87 1.15
C ILE A 331 -38.13 13.05 0.23
N ARG A 332 -39.29 12.60 0.71
CA ARG A 332 -40.21 11.78 -0.10
C ARG A 332 -40.64 12.48 -1.41
N PRO A 333 -41.03 13.78 -1.42
CA PRO A 333 -41.37 14.48 -2.66
C PRO A 333 -40.21 14.52 -3.65
N LEU A 334 -38.98 14.72 -3.13
CA LEU A 334 -37.77 14.69 -3.95
C LEU A 334 -37.57 13.30 -4.58
N ILE A 335 -37.77 12.20 -3.84
CA ILE A 335 -37.60 10.85 -4.38
C ILE A 335 -38.65 10.56 -5.45
N GLU A 336 -39.91 10.93 -5.22
CA GLU A 336 -41.00 10.78 -6.20
C GLU A 336 -40.69 11.56 -7.49
N SER A 337 -40.19 12.80 -7.36
CA SER A 337 -39.74 13.63 -8.47
C SER A 337 -38.54 13.02 -9.22
N LEU A 338 -37.59 12.42 -8.50
CA LEU A 338 -36.45 11.74 -9.12
C LEU A 338 -36.86 10.47 -9.86
N ILE A 339 -37.82 9.70 -9.33
CA ILE A 339 -38.38 8.50 -10.00
C ILE A 339 -39.04 8.92 -11.31
N ASP A 340 -39.78 10.03 -11.33
CA ASP A 340 -40.36 10.63 -12.55
C ASP A 340 -41.19 9.61 -13.36
N SER A 341 -42.02 8.84 -12.68
CA SER A 341 -42.86 7.76 -13.26
C SER A 341 -42.09 6.67 -14.02
N ARG A 342 -40.76 6.55 -13.82
CA ARG A 342 -39.97 5.45 -14.36
C ARG A 342 -40.13 4.21 -13.47
N ASP A 343 -40.01 3.03 -14.06
CA ASP A 343 -40.02 1.76 -13.32
C ASP A 343 -38.60 1.22 -13.05
N THR A 344 -37.62 1.61 -13.88
CA THR A 344 -36.27 1.06 -13.85
C THR A 344 -35.19 2.08 -14.16
N GLY A 345 -33.95 1.77 -13.78
CA GLY A 345 -32.75 2.50 -14.16
C GLY A 345 -32.30 3.49 -13.08
N PRO A 346 -31.28 4.33 -13.35
CA PRO A 346 -30.68 5.15 -12.31
C PRO A 346 -31.68 6.10 -11.66
N LEU A 347 -31.75 6.11 -10.33
CA LEU A 347 -32.56 7.08 -9.60
C LEU A 347 -32.11 8.52 -9.91
N ILE A 348 -30.79 8.71 -10.00
CA ILE A 348 -30.16 9.99 -10.32
C ILE A 348 -29.51 9.88 -11.70
N THR A 349 -30.17 10.46 -12.70
CA THR A 349 -29.74 10.40 -14.10
C THR A 349 -28.62 11.41 -14.41
N GLY A 350 -27.88 11.15 -15.49
CA GLY A 350 -26.84 12.06 -15.99
C GLY A 350 -25.56 12.14 -15.13
N LEU A 351 -25.35 11.19 -14.22
CA LEU A 351 -24.08 11.04 -13.51
C LEU A 351 -23.02 10.50 -14.47
N VAL A 352 -22.07 11.34 -14.86
CA VAL A 352 -20.94 10.93 -15.70
C VAL A 352 -19.92 10.16 -14.83
N PRO A 353 -19.68 8.87 -15.09
CA PRO A 353 -18.75 8.09 -14.29
C PRO A 353 -17.29 8.53 -14.50
N GLY A 354 -16.42 8.25 -13.52
CA GLY A 354 -15.01 8.56 -13.67
C GLY A 354 -14.10 7.96 -12.59
N GLY A 355 -12.81 8.26 -12.72
CA GLY A 355 -11.77 7.64 -11.89
C GLY A 355 -11.41 6.22 -12.35
N PRO A 356 -10.47 5.55 -11.67
CA PRO A 356 -10.01 4.21 -12.04
C PRO A 356 -11.12 3.17 -12.16
N ASP A 357 -12.12 3.28 -11.29
CA ASP A 357 -13.24 2.34 -11.18
C ASP A 357 -14.47 2.79 -11.99
N MET A 358 -14.38 3.86 -12.78
CA MET A 358 -15.51 4.45 -13.53
C MET A 358 -16.77 4.60 -12.66
N ARG A 359 -16.61 5.18 -11.45
CA ARG A 359 -17.72 5.32 -10.50
C ARG A 359 -18.59 6.53 -10.84
N PRO A 360 -19.94 6.41 -10.86
CA PRO A 360 -20.86 7.54 -11.05
C PRO A 360 -20.66 8.68 -10.03
N SER A 361 -20.23 8.33 -8.82
CA SER A 361 -20.04 9.26 -7.70
C SER A 361 -18.78 10.14 -7.80
N TRP A 362 -17.87 9.83 -8.74
CA TRP A 362 -16.55 10.47 -8.82
C TRP A 362 -16.65 11.99 -8.99
N ASN A 363 -17.49 12.43 -9.92
CA ASN A 363 -17.62 13.85 -10.24
C ASN A 363 -18.42 14.61 -9.18
N ILE A 364 -19.34 13.96 -8.47
CA ILE A 364 -20.10 14.56 -7.35
C ILE A 364 -19.16 15.02 -6.24
N GLY A 365 -18.17 14.21 -5.88
CA GLY A 365 -17.15 14.62 -4.91
C GLY A 365 -16.40 15.90 -5.32
N LYS A 366 -16.11 16.06 -6.63
CA LYS A 366 -15.44 17.25 -7.16
C LYS A 366 -16.35 18.48 -7.16
N VAL A 367 -17.63 18.30 -7.49
CA VAL A 367 -18.64 19.38 -7.49
C VAL A 367 -18.84 19.89 -6.07
N PHE A 368 -19.12 19.00 -5.11
CA PHE A 368 -19.24 19.35 -3.70
C PHE A 368 -17.97 20.03 -3.17
N GLY A 369 -16.79 19.51 -3.53
CA GLY A 369 -15.50 20.09 -3.16
C GLY A 369 -15.25 21.49 -3.72
N ARG A 370 -15.78 21.81 -4.91
CA ARG A 370 -15.72 23.14 -5.51
C ARG A 370 -16.66 24.11 -4.80
N VAL A 371 -17.92 23.73 -4.59
CA VAL A 371 -18.93 24.57 -3.93
C VAL A 371 -18.54 24.89 -2.49
N LYS A 372 -18.12 23.90 -1.70
CA LYS A 372 -17.70 24.20 -0.33
C LYS A 372 -16.49 25.14 -0.28
N LYS A 373 -15.60 25.04 -1.27
CA LYS A 373 -14.39 25.89 -1.35
C LYS A 373 -14.76 27.32 -1.73
N SER A 374 -15.71 27.53 -2.66
CA SER A 374 -16.21 28.87 -2.98
C SER A 374 -16.91 29.54 -1.80
N LEU A 375 -17.51 28.75 -0.91
CA LEU A 375 -18.13 29.21 0.34
C LEU A 375 -17.13 29.38 1.50
N GLY A 376 -15.83 29.16 1.28
CA GLY A 376 -14.79 29.34 2.31
C GLY A 376 -14.63 28.18 3.30
N PHE A 377 -15.29 27.03 3.09
CA PHE A 377 -15.15 25.88 3.99
C PHE A 377 -13.82 25.13 3.79
N GLY A 378 -13.12 24.90 4.92
CA GLY A 378 -11.84 24.20 5.00
C GLY A 378 -11.87 22.72 4.58
N LYS A 379 -10.70 22.07 4.59
CA LYS A 379 -10.51 20.69 4.07
C LYS A 379 -11.29 19.62 4.85
N ASP A 380 -11.62 19.88 6.11
CA ASP A 380 -12.27 18.90 7.01
C ASP A 380 -13.77 18.74 6.73
N TYR A 381 -14.37 19.75 6.09
CA TYR A 381 -15.73 19.68 5.57
C TYR A 381 -15.71 18.91 4.26
N VAL A 382 -16.13 17.65 4.29
CA VAL A 382 -16.17 16.76 3.12
C VAL A 382 -17.56 16.14 2.97
N PHE A 383 -17.84 15.56 1.80
CA PHE A 383 -19.13 14.90 1.56
C PHE A 383 -19.42 13.80 2.61
N HIS A 384 -18.38 13.05 3.03
CA HIS A 384 -18.55 12.04 4.08
C HIS A 384 -18.94 12.65 5.45
N GLY A 385 -18.67 13.93 5.68
CA GLY A 385 -19.15 14.69 6.82
C GLY A 385 -20.69 14.73 6.93
N LEU A 386 -21.42 14.60 5.82
CA LEU A 386 -22.89 14.56 5.83
C LEU A 386 -23.42 13.32 6.56
N ARG A 387 -22.73 12.18 6.41
CA ARG A 387 -23.05 10.96 7.17
C ARG A 387 -22.73 11.12 8.66
N HIS A 388 -21.65 11.81 9.00
CA HIS A 388 -21.39 12.17 10.40
C HIS A 388 -22.49 13.07 10.95
N THR A 389 -22.95 14.06 10.18
CA THR A 389 -24.11 14.88 10.57
C THR A 389 -25.36 14.05 10.81
N PHE A 390 -25.70 13.10 9.92
CA PHE A 390 -26.84 12.19 10.14
C PHE A 390 -26.69 11.41 11.45
N ILE A 391 -25.52 10.80 11.70
CA ILE A 391 -25.26 10.04 12.94
C ILE A 391 -25.41 10.95 14.15
N THR A 392 -24.80 12.13 14.15
CA THR A 392 -24.90 13.09 15.26
C THR A 392 -26.34 13.54 15.50
N LYS A 393 -27.14 13.75 14.45
CA LYS A 393 -28.56 14.11 14.59
C LYS A 393 -29.38 12.97 15.19
N MET A 394 -29.11 11.72 14.78
CA MET A 394 -29.77 10.54 15.35
C MET A 394 -29.41 10.35 16.83
N GLU A 395 -28.13 10.55 17.19
CA GLU A 395 -27.67 10.53 18.58
C GLU A 395 -28.34 11.63 19.41
N GLN A 396 -28.43 12.86 18.89
CA GLN A 396 -29.11 14.00 19.54
C GLN A 396 -30.62 13.78 19.69
N ALA A 397 -31.21 12.91 18.87
CA ALA A 397 -32.61 12.52 18.94
C ALA A 397 -32.85 11.26 19.80
N ASP A 398 -31.87 10.89 20.64
CA ASP A 398 -31.88 9.73 21.53
C ASP A 398 -32.21 8.41 20.81
N VAL A 399 -31.72 8.25 19.57
CA VAL A 399 -31.82 6.96 18.87
C VAL A 399 -30.74 6.01 19.39
N ASN A 400 -31.14 4.77 19.69
CA ASN A 400 -30.23 3.74 20.17
C ASN A 400 -29.10 3.44 19.16
N LEU A 401 -27.86 3.33 19.66
CA LEU A 401 -26.67 3.07 18.84
C LEU A 401 -26.79 1.85 17.92
N LEU A 402 -27.38 0.73 18.37
CA LEU A 402 -27.54 -0.47 17.54
C LEU A 402 -28.46 -0.21 16.34
N LEU A 403 -29.48 0.65 16.53
CA LEU A 403 -30.39 1.04 15.46
C LEU A 403 -29.70 1.99 14.48
N ILE A 404 -28.91 2.95 14.98
CA ILE A 404 -28.06 3.82 14.15
C ILE A 404 -27.09 2.97 13.32
N GLU A 405 -26.34 2.05 13.95
CA GLU A 405 -25.39 1.15 13.28
C GLU A 405 -26.06 0.33 12.17
N ARG A 406 -27.28 -0.15 12.41
CA ARG A 406 -28.06 -0.91 11.42
C ARG A 406 -28.49 -0.04 10.24
N ILE A 407 -29.05 1.15 10.49
CA ILE A 407 -29.48 2.08 9.44
C ILE A 407 -28.29 2.48 8.55
N ILE A 408 -27.15 2.80 9.16
CA ILE A 408 -25.99 3.27 8.41
C ILE A 408 -25.18 2.10 7.81
N GLY A 409 -25.38 0.86 8.25
CA GLY A 409 -24.64 -0.31 7.77
C GLY A 409 -23.21 -0.37 8.30
N HIS A 410 -23.04 -0.13 9.61
CA HIS A 410 -21.79 -0.40 10.33
C HIS A 410 -21.78 -1.82 10.87
N LYS A 411 -20.58 -2.43 10.94
CA LYS A 411 -20.41 -3.74 11.56
C LYS A 411 -20.54 -3.54 13.08
N SER A 412 -21.61 -4.04 13.68
CA SER A 412 -21.86 -3.81 15.10
C SER A 412 -20.75 -4.40 15.96
N HIS A 413 -20.29 -3.60 16.93
CA HIS A 413 -19.28 -4.01 17.91
C HIS A 413 -19.83 -4.99 18.96
N ALA A 414 -21.15 -5.13 19.08
CA ALA A 414 -21.79 -6.02 20.02
C ALA A 414 -21.84 -7.46 19.48
N LEU A 415 -20.76 -8.22 19.71
CA LEU A 415 -20.63 -9.62 19.28
C LEU A 415 -21.85 -10.49 19.67
N ALA A 416 -22.39 -10.29 20.88
CA ALA A 416 -23.51 -11.07 21.41
C ALA A 416 -24.83 -10.85 20.66
N PHE A 417 -25.10 -9.64 20.16
CA PHE A 417 -26.34 -9.34 19.44
C PHE A 417 -26.34 -9.87 18.00
N ASN A 418 -25.16 -9.95 17.37
CA ASN A 418 -24.99 -10.50 16.01
C ASN A 418 -25.34 -12.00 15.93
N THR A 419 -25.32 -12.73 17.06
CA THR A 419 -25.61 -14.17 17.13
C THR A 419 -27.07 -14.53 17.48
N TYR A 420 -27.82 -13.63 18.13
CA TYR A 420 -29.14 -13.98 18.71
C TYR A 420 -30.32 -13.13 18.23
N SER A 421 -30.09 -11.98 17.59
CA SER A 421 -31.18 -11.10 17.12
C SER A 421 -31.33 -11.17 15.61
N LYS A 422 -32.56 -11.38 15.11
CA LYS A 422 -32.92 -11.16 13.69
C LYS A 422 -32.84 -9.67 13.29
N GLY A 423 -32.50 -8.81 14.26
CA GLY A 423 -32.34 -7.37 14.12
C GLY A 423 -33.63 -6.60 14.33
N GLN A 424 -33.49 -5.27 14.40
CA GLN A 424 -34.62 -4.35 14.52
C GLN A 424 -35.44 -4.32 13.22
N THR A 425 -36.76 -4.13 13.35
CA THR A 425 -37.70 -4.11 12.22
C THR A 425 -37.51 -2.85 11.36
N ILE A 426 -37.98 -2.88 10.11
CA ILE A 426 -37.96 -1.71 9.23
C ILE A 426 -38.84 -0.57 9.80
N GLU A 427 -39.90 -0.90 10.52
CA GLU A 427 -40.76 0.05 11.23
C GLU A 427 -39.99 0.82 12.31
N ALA A 428 -39.22 0.12 13.16
CA ALA A 428 -38.40 0.78 14.17
C ALA A 428 -37.34 1.69 13.53
N MET A 429 -36.76 1.28 12.39
CA MET A 429 -35.84 2.12 11.64
C MET A 429 -36.55 3.36 11.05
N ARG A 430 -37.78 3.21 10.52
CA ARG A 430 -38.58 4.34 10.02
C ARG A 430 -38.86 5.35 11.13
N GLU A 431 -39.36 4.89 12.28
CA GLU A 431 -39.62 5.76 13.43
C GLU A 431 -38.36 6.51 13.88
N ALA A 432 -37.20 5.85 13.87
CA ALA A 432 -35.95 6.47 14.26
C ALA A 432 -35.48 7.55 13.27
N VAL A 433 -35.59 7.30 11.97
CA VAL A 433 -35.22 8.28 10.93
C VAL A 433 -36.17 9.50 10.97
N GLU A 434 -37.43 9.33 11.32
CA GLU A 434 -38.37 10.47 11.45
C GLU A 434 -38.11 11.36 12.68
N LYS A 435 -37.23 10.96 13.61
CA LYS A 435 -36.90 11.80 14.78
C LYS A 435 -35.93 12.94 14.44
N ILE A 436 -35.20 12.85 13.33
CA ILE A 436 -34.23 13.89 12.97
C ILE A 436 -34.93 15.04 12.24
N ASN A 437 -34.47 16.27 12.50
CA ASN A 437 -34.94 17.44 11.78
C ASN A 437 -33.77 18.40 11.49
N TYR A 438 -33.88 19.12 10.38
CA TYR A 438 -32.93 20.12 9.94
C TYR A 438 -33.63 21.46 9.78
N ASP A 439 -33.15 22.51 10.44
CA ASP A 439 -33.68 23.87 10.28
C ASP A 439 -33.20 24.49 8.95
N LEU A 440 -33.83 24.05 7.85
CA LEU A 440 -33.51 24.46 6.47
C LEU A 440 -34.54 25.47 5.95
N LYS A 441 -34.30 26.76 6.18
CA LYS A 441 -35.22 27.83 5.76
C LYS A 441 -35.44 27.86 4.25
N GLY A 442 -36.70 27.96 3.81
CA GLY A 442 -37.05 28.16 2.39
C GLY A 442 -36.94 26.90 1.52
N THR A 443 -36.90 25.71 2.13
CA THR A 443 -37.01 24.42 1.45
C THR A 443 -38.43 23.84 1.50
N ASP A 444 -39.44 24.64 1.86
CA ASP A 444 -40.87 24.25 1.93
C ASP A 444 -41.49 23.80 0.57
N LYS A 445 -40.67 23.68 -0.47
CA LYS A 445 -40.96 22.98 -1.72
C LYS A 445 -39.70 22.22 -2.14
N LEU A 446 -39.43 21.08 -1.49
CA LEU A 446 -38.50 20.06 -1.97
C LEU A 446 -39.08 19.31 -3.17
#